data_AF-A0A0E3LFI5-F1
#
_entry.id   AF-A0A0E3LFI5-F1
#
_cell.length_a   1.000
_cell.length_b   1.000
_cell.length_c   1.000
_cell.angle_alpha   90.00
_cell.angle_beta   90.00
_cell.angle_gamma   90.00
#
_symmetry.space_group_name_H-M   'P 1'
#
loop_
_entity.id
_entity.type
_entity.pdbx_description
1 polymer ?
#
loop_
_entity_poly.entity_id
_entity_poly.type
_entity_poly.pdbx_seq_one_letter_code
_entity_poly.pdbx_strand_id
1 'polypeptide(L)'
;MKAQLEKRLAELRAEYETGQKIFKDIEAKIVELEKRKNNLNETLLRISGAIELLEEVLGEDSKNEVTEVMDTESQDAGPQEENVEVPSVIKLPLEQAVKKLEDSGLLAGNIGEKSVFVAGIRFGDVIQQEPKGGMLADRGSTVDLIVATKGKLKPNLGRDSPLCQFSKH
;
A
#
# COMPACT_ATOMS: atom_id res chain seq x y z
N MET A 1 21.54 1.85 -49.03
CA MET A 1 20.67 2.72 -48.19
C MET A 1 19.19 2.34 -48.28
N LYS A 2 18.52 2.36 -49.46
CA LYS A 2 17.08 2.02 -49.56
C LYS A 2 16.69 0.64 -48.99
N ALA A 3 17.42 -0.42 -49.35
CA ALA A 3 17.14 -1.78 -48.85
C ALA A 3 17.29 -1.93 -47.32
N GLN A 4 18.19 -1.18 -46.68
CA GLN A 4 18.35 -1.19 -45.22
C GLN A 4 17.16 -0.51 -44.52
N LEU A 5 16.62 0.56 -45.11
CA LEU A 5 15.43 1.25 -44.61
C LEU A 5 14.19 0.37 -44.74
N GLU A 6 14.03 -0.35 -45.84
CA GLU A 6 12.92 -1.29 -46.05
C GLU A 6 12.95 -2.43 -45.03
N LYS A 7 14.13 -3.01 -44.77
CA LYS A 7 14.31 -4.02 -43.72
C LYS A 7 13.92 -3.48 -42.35
N ARG A 8 14.41 -2.29 -41.98
CA ARG A 8 14.09 -1.69 -40.67
C ARG A 8 12.60 -1.35 -40.55
N LEU A 9 11.97 -0.91 -41.63
CA LEU A 9 10.53 -0.63 -41.66
C LEU A 9 9.71 -1.90 -41.46
N ALA A 10 10.11 -3.03 -42.07
CA ALA A 10 9.46 -4.32 -41.85
C ALA A 10 9.59 -4.80 -40.39
N GLU A 11 10.78 -4.68 -39.80
CA GLU A 11 11.00 -4.99 -38.38
C GLU A 11 10.12 -4.13 -37.46
N LEU A 12 10.11 -2.81 -37.67
CA LEU A 12 9.31 -1.88 -36.87
C LEU A 12 7.80 -2.17 -36.98
N ARG A 13 7.31 -2.56 -38.16
CA ARG A 13 5.91 -2.98 -38.33
C ARG A 13 5.61 -4.25 -37.54
N ALA A 14 6.50 -5.23 -37.56
CA ALA A 14 6.33 -6.45 -36.78
C ALA A 14 6.34 -6.17 -35.27
N GLU A 15 7.27 -5.35 -34.77
CA GLU A 15 7.31 -4.89 -33.37
C GLU A 15 6.03 -4.12 -32.98
N TYR A 16 5.52 -3.29 -33.89
CA TYR A 16 4.29 -2.55 -33.65
C TYR A 16 3.05 -3.47 -33.59
N GLU A 17 2.95 -4.43 -34.50
CA GLU A 17 1.86 -5.42 -34.51
C GLU A 17 1.88 -6.31 -33.26
N THR A 18 3.06 -6.73 -32.79
CA THR A 18 3.17 -7.48 -31.52
C THR A 18 2.78 -6.60 -30.34
N GLY A 19 3.21 -5.34 -30.32
CA GLY A 19 2.80 -4.35 -29.33
C GLY A 19 1.28 -4.14 -29.29
N GLN A 20 0.62 -4.03 -30.45
CA GLN A 20 -0.83 -3.92 -30.54
C GLN A 20 -1.57 -5.15 -30.00
N LYS A 21 -1.05 -6.36 -30.23
CA LYS A 21 -1.64 -7.59 -29.68
C LYS A 21 -1.56 -7.61 -28.16
N ILE A 22 -0.38 -7.32 -27.62
CA ILE A 22 -0.18 -7.23 -26.16
C ILE A 22 -1.09 -6.17 -25.55
N PHE A 23 -1.24 -5.01 -26.21
CA PHE A 23 -2.12 -3.95 -25.75
C PHE A 23 -3.59 -4.43 -25.64
N LYS A 24 -4.10 -5.10 -26.67
CA LYS A 24 -5.46 -5.69 -26.63
C LYS A 24 -5.62 -6.73 -25.53
N ASP A 25 -4.61 -7.56 -25.30
CA ASP A 25 -4.63 -8.55 -24.22
C ASP A 25 -4.67 -7.88 -22.84
N ILE A 26 -3.96 -6.76 -22.67
CA ILE A 26 -3.99 -5.95 -21.44
C ILE A 26 -5.38 -5.33 -21.26
N GLU A 27 -5.96 -4.75 -22.30
CA GLU A 27 -7.33 -4.21 -22.25
C GLU A 27 -8.36 -5.27 -21.85
N ALA A 28 -8.26 -6.48 -22.41
CA ALA A 28 -9.13 -7.59 -22.05
C ALA A 28 -8.98 -7.98 -20.56
N LYS A 29 -7.75 -8.04 -20.05
CA LYS A 29 -7.48 -8.31 -18.63
C LYS A 29 -8.02 -7.23 -17.71
N ILE A 30 -7.98 -5.96 -18.12
CA ILE A 30 -8.55 -4.85 -17.34
C ILE A 30 -10.05 -5.06 -17.15
N VAL A 31 -10.77 -5.37 -18.24
CA VAL A 31 -12.23 -5.65 -18.19
C VAL A 31 -12.53 -6.85 -17.28
N GLU A 32 -11.74 -7.92 -17.36
CA GLU A 32 -11.89 -9.09 -16.51
C GLU A 32 -11.70 -8.75 -15.01
N LEU A 33 -10.64 -8.00 -14.69
CA LEU A 33 -10.34 -7.59 -13.33
C LEU A 33 -11.41 -6.64 -12.76
N GLU A 34 -11.96 -5.75 -13.58
CA GLU A 34 -13.08 -4.90 -13.17
C GLU A 34 -14.33 -5.72 -12.83
N LYS A 35 -14.65 -6.73 -13.64
CA LYS A 35 -15.75 -7.66 -13.34
C LYS A 35 -15.48 -8.41 -12.02
N ARG A 36 -14.27 -8.95 -11.84
CA ARG A 36 -13.90 -9.65 -10.60
C ARG A 36 -13.98 -8.74 -9.37
N LYS A 37 -13.55 -7.49 -9.50
CA LYS A 37 -13.66 -6.46 -8.46
C LYS A 37 -15.11 -6.19 -8.09
N ASN A 38 -16.00 -6.03 -9.08
CA ASN A 38 -17.41 -5.76 -8.83
C ASN A 38 -18.10 -6.94 -8.12
N ASN A 39 -17.83 -8.17 -8.55
CA ASN A 39 -18.36 -9.38 -7.87
C ASN A 39 -17.87 -9.48 -6.42
N LEU A 40 -16.61 -9.14 -6.16
CA LEU A 40 -16.05 -9.13 -4.81
C LEU A 40 -16.73 -8.05 -3.95
N ASN A 41 -16.88 -6.83 -4.47
CA ASN A 41 -17.57 -5.75 -3.77
C ASN A 41 -19.02 -6.12 -3.43
N GLU A 42 -19.72 -6.79 -4.33
CA GLU A 42 -21.08 -7.27 -4.07
C GLU A 42 -21.10 -8.34 -2.96
N THR A 43 -20.15 -9.27 -2.98
CA THR A 43 -20.01 -10.29 -1.92
C THR A 43 -19.73 -9.65 -0.57
N LEU A 44 -18.81 -8.68 -0.53
CA LEU A 44 -18.47 -7.94 0.68
C LEU A 44 -19.67 -7.16 1.23
N LEU A 45 -20.46 -6.51 0.36
CA LEU A 45 -21.66 -5.77 0.76
C LEU A 45 -22.74 -6.70 1.34
N ARG A 46 -22.89 -7.91 0.78
CA ARG A 46 -23.81 -8.93 1.32
C ARG A 46 -23.35 -9.41 2.70
N ILE A 47 -22.04 -9.65 2.86
CA ILE A 47 -21.47 -10.07 4.15
C ILE A 47 -21.60 -8.95 5.18
N SER A 48 -21.31 -7.69 4.82
CA SER A 48 -21.44 -6.57 5.76
C SER A 48 -22.87 -6.41 6.24
N GLY A 49 -23.85 -6.48 5.34
CA GLY A 49 -25.26 -6.45 5.74
C GLY A 49 -25.67 -7.64 6.61
N ALA A 50 -25.14 -8.84 6.34
CA ALA A 50 -25.40 -10.01 7.19
C ALA A 50 -24.78 -9.84 8.59
N ILE A 51 -23.60 -9.22 8.70
CA ILE A 51 -22.97 -8.89 9.98
C ILE A 51 -23.84 -7.87 10.73
N GLU A 52 -24.24 -6.77 10.09
CA GLU A 52 -25.08 -5.74 10.70
C GLU A 52 -26.38 -6.34 11.29
N LEU A 53 -27.05 -7.22 10.54
CA LEU A 53 -28.25 -7.92 11.01
C LEU A 53 -27.96 -8.87 12.18
N LEU A 54 -26.84 -9.61 12.13
CA LEU A 54 -26.45 -10.50 13.23
C LEU A 54 -26.07 -9.70 14.49
N GLU A 55 -25.39 -8.57 14.33
CA GLU A 55 -25.07 -7.65 15.42
C GLU A 55 -26.32 -7.01 16.01
N GLU A 56 -27.33 -6.68 15.20
CA GLU A 56 -28.64 -6.23 15.68
C GLU A 56 -29.36 -7.32 16.49
N VAL A 57 -29.42 -8.55 15.97
CA VAL A 57 -30.05 -9.70 16.66
C VAL A 57 -29.33 -10.06 17.94
N LEU A 58 -27.99 -10.06 17.95
CA LEU A 58 -27.19 -10.27 19.16
C LEU A 58 -27.28 -9.07 20.13
N GLY A 59 -27.60 -7.88 19.60
CA GLY A 59 -27.74 -6.63 20.34
C GLY A 59 -29.03 -6.46 21.13
N GLU A 60 -29.99 -7.40 21.04
CA GLU A 60 -31.17 -7.45 21.91
C GLU A 60 -30.94 -8.23 23.23
N ASP A 61 -29.81 -8.95 23.39
CA ASP A 61 -29.47 -9.72 24.60
C ASP A 61 -28.22 -9.21 25.37
N SER A 62 -27.73 -7.99 25.12
CA SER A 62 -26.51 -7.49 25.78
C SER A 62 -26.51 -6.00 26.11
N LYS A 63 -27.62 -5.53 26.72
CA LYS A 63 -27.67 -4.23 27.43
C LYS A 63 -27.74 -4.34 28.94
N ASN A 64 -27.29 -5.45 29.54
CA ASN A 64 -27.07 -5.50 30.97
C ASN A 64 -25.81 -6.29 31.30
N GLU A 65 -25.01 -5.72 32.21
CA GLU A 65 -23.72 -6.19 32.72
C GLU A 65 -22.59 -5.94 31.70
N VAL A 66 -21.65 -5.02 31.94
CA VAL A 66 -20.71 -5.09 33.06
C VAL A 66 -20.36 -3.68 33.56
N THR A 67 -20.73 -3.38 34.81
CA THR A 67 -20.05 -2.39 35.65
C THR A 67 -19.80 -3.06 37.00
N GLU A 68 -18.53 -3.04 37.44
CA GLU A 68 -18.06 -3.29 38.82
C GLU A 68 -18.20 -4.73 39.36
N VAL A 69 -17.22 -5.39 40.02
CA VAL A 69 -15.97 -5.02 40.69
C VAL A 69 -15.17 -6.28 41.09
N MET A 70 -13.87 -6.08 41.36
CA MET A 70 -13.03 -6.71 42.40
C MET A 70 -12.35 -8.08 42.16
N ASP A 71 -11.03 -7.98 42.02
CA ASP A 71 -9.99 -8.54 42.88
C ASP A 71 -10.03 -10.04 43.25
N THR A 72 -8.97 -10.78 42.90
CA THR A 72 -7.91 -11.20 43.85
C THR A 72 -6.86 -12.07 43.16
N GLU A 73 -5.65 -11.52 43.09
CA GLU A 73 -4.31 -12.13 43.22
C GLU A 73 -4.06 -13.63 42.91
N SER A 74 -3.07 -13.86 42.04
CA SER A 74 -1.99 -14.84 42.27
C SER A 74 -0.70 -14.32 41.61
N GLN A 75 0.29 -14.04 42.46
CA GLN A 75 1.61 -13.52 42.17
C GLN A 75 2.51 -14.60 41.53
N ASP A 76 3.33 -14.27 40.51
CA ASP A 76 4.79 -14.54 40.50
C ASP A 76 5.52 -13.90 39.29
N ALA A 77 6.50 -13.03 39.59
CA ALA A 77 7.70 -12.58 38.86
C ALA A 77 7.70 -12.15 37.35
N GLY A 78 7.84 -10.83 37.11
CA GLY A 78 8.47 -10.25 35.90
C GLY A 78 8.11 -8.77 35.66
N PRO A 79 9.03 -7.87 35.25
CA PRO A 79 8.69 -6.47 35.00
C PRO A 79 7.65 -6.40 33.87
N GLN A 80 6.51 -5.75 34.14
CA GLN A 80 5.43 -5.63 33.16
C GLN A 80 5.84 -4.66 32.06
N GLU A 81 6.36 -5.21 30.97
CA GLU A 81 6.47 -4.51 29.70
C GLU A 81 5.05 -4.31 29.15
N GLU A 82 4.50 -3.10 29.31
CA GLU A 82 3.25 -2.66 28.65
C GLU A 82 3.45 -2.78 27.13
N ASN A 83 3.13 -3.94 26.57
CA ASN A 83 3.20 -4.18 25.14
C ASN A 83 1.94 -3.62 24.47
N VAL A 84 2.13 -2.77 23.46
CA VAL A 84 1.06 -2.15 22.66
C VAL A 84 1.12 -2.68 21.22
N GLU A 85 -0.03 -2.88 20.61
CA GLU A 85 -0.12 -3.30 19.21
C GLU A 85 0.28 -2.17 18.27
N VAL A 86 1.18 -2.46 17.33
CA VAL A 86 1.66 -1.48 16.35
C VAL A 86 0.61 -1.26 15.26
N PRO A 87 0.12 -0.03 15.05
CA PRO A 87 -0.85 0.24 14.01
C PRO A 87 -0.20 0.17 12.61
N SER A 88 -0.99 -0.25 11.62
CA SER A 88 -0.60 -0.13 10.21
C SER A 88 -0.78 1.31 9.74
N VAL A 89 0.31 1.91 9.27
CA VAL A 89 0.42 3.28 8.74
C VAL A 89 0.85 3.32 7.27
N ILE A 90 0.95 2.17 6.62
CA ILE A 90 1.28 2.08 5.18
C ILE A 90 0.18 2.75 4.35
N LYS A 91 0.54 3.49 3.31
CA LYS A 91 -0.33 4.31 2.43
C LYS A 91 -0.96 5.53 3.11
N LEU A 92 -0.57 5.86 4.34
CA LEU A 92 -0.93 7.13 4.96
C LEU A 92 0.15 8.18 4.67
N PRO A 93 -0.22 9.47 4.58
CA PRO A 93 0.75 10.55 4.56
C PRO A 93 1.52 10.57 5.89
N LEU A 94 2.80 10.95 5.83
CA LEU A 94 3.71 10.92 6.99
C LEU A 94 3.12 11.57 8.26
N GLU A 95 2.50 12.75 8.14
CA GLU A 95 1.91 13.45 9.29
C GLU A 95 0.80 12.64 9.97
N GLN A 96 -0.07 11.99 9.20
CA GLN A 96 -1.13 11.14 9.74
C GLN A 96 -0.59 9.83 10.31
N ALA A 97 0.46 9.28 9.69
CA ALA A 97 1.14 8.11 10.18
C ALA A 97 1.77 8.36 11.57
N VAL A 98 2.47 9.48 11.73
CA VAL A 98 3.08 9.87 13.01
C VAL A 98 2.01 10.05 14.08
N LYS A 99 0.94 10.79 13.79
CA LYS A 99 -0.16 10.99 14.74
C LYS A 99 -0.79 9.68 15.20
N LYS A 100 -1.02 8.75 14.27
CA LYS A 100 -1.60 7.43 14.59
C LYS A 100 -0.69 6.57 15.47
N LEU A 101 0.63 6.70 15.31
CA LEU A 101 1.62 6.05 16.18
C LEU A 101 1.58 6.65 17.58
N GLU A 102 1.59 7.98 17.68
CA GLU A 102 1.51 8.71 18.96
C GLU A 102 0.21 8.40 19.73
N ASP A 103 -0.93 8.35 19.03
CA ASP A 103 -2.22 7.97 19.60
C ASP A 103 -2.21 6.54 20.16
N SER A 104 -1.34 5.68 19.62
CA SER A 104 -1.11 4.30 20.07
C SER A 104 0.03 4.20 21.10
N GLY A 105 0.57 5.32 21.58
CA GLY A 105 1.66 5.34 22.56
C GLY A 105 3.01 4.88 22.02
N LEU A 106 3.20 4.94 20.70
CA LEU A 106 4.45 4.63 20.00
C LEU A 106 5.08 5.91 19.44
N LEU A 107 6.39 5.88 19.21
CA LEU A 107 7.13 7.02 18.70
C LEU A 107 7.54 6.79 17.24
N ALA A 108 7.59 7.86 16.45
CA ALA A 108 8.19 7.80 15.13
C ALA A 108 9.72 7.71 15.28
N GLY A 109 10.32 6.67 14.69
CA GLY A 109 11.76 6.44 14.68
C GLY A 109 12.45 7.12 13.50
N ASN A 110 13.28 6.36 12.80
CA ASN A 110 13.97 6.82 11.60
C ASN A 110 13.00 6.93 10.43
N ILE A 111 12.97 8.10 9.79
CA ILE A 111 12.19 8.34 8.57
C ILE A 111 13.15 8.30 7.38
N GLY A 112 13.11 7.21 6.62
CA GLY A 112 13.82 7.04 5.37
C GLY A 112 13.02 7.54 4.17
N GLU A 113 13.72 7.88 3.09
CA GLU A 113 13.10 8.25 1.83
C GLU A 113 13.50 7.27 0.73
N LYS A 114 12.53 6.82 -0.08
CA LYS A 114 12.81 5.97 -1.23
C LYS A 114 12.05 6.43 -2.45
N SER A 115 12.78 6.55 -3.56
CA SER A 115 12.19 6.81 -4.87
C SER A 115 11.51 5.55 -5.39
N VAL A 116 10.18 5.53 -5.39
CA VAL A 116 9.38 4.43 -5.94
C VAL A 116 8.24 4.98 -6.78
N PHE A 117 7.91 4.31 -7.88
CA PHE A 117 6.76 4.60 -8.71
C PHE A 117 5.78 3.43 -8.64
N VAL A 118 4.92 3.43 -7.61
CA VAL A 118 3.86 2.42 -7.43
C VAL A 118 2.51 3.09 -7.69
N ALA A 119 1.64 2.42 -8.45
CA ALA A 119 0.28 2.90 -8.66
C ALA A 119 -0.49 3.00 -7.33
N GLY A 120 -1.14 4.15 -7.08
CA GLY A 120 -1.95 4.37 -5.88
C GLY A 120 -1.20 4.84 -4.64
N ILE A 121 0.11 5.12 -4.73
CA ILE A 121 0.92 5.74 -3.66
C ILE A 121 1.32 7.15 -4.11
N ARG A 122 1.07 8.15 -3.27
CA ARG A 122 1.47 9.54 -3.52
C ARG A 122 2.85 9.79 -2.93
N PHE A 123 3.55 10.81 -3.47
CA PHE A 123 4.77 11.28 -2.84
C PHE A 123 4.44 11.86 -1.47
N GLY A 124 5.20 11.46 -0.44
CA GLY A 124 4.90 11.78 0.96
C GLY A 124 4.16 10.68 1.72
N ASP A 125 3.69 9.62 1.03
CA ASP A 125 3.04 8.48 1.68
C ASP A 125 4.07 7.48 2.22
N VAL A 126 3.75 6.87 3.36
CA VAL A 126 4.53 5.78 3.95
C VAL A 126 4.38 4.52 3.09
N ILE A 127 5.51 3.99 2.62
CA ILE A 127 5.57 2.77 1.81
C ILE A 127 5.99 1.55 2.61
N GLN A 128 6.67 1.74 3.73
CA GLN A 128 7.15 0.66 4.57
C GLN A 128 7.21 1.15 6.02
N GLN A 129 6.95 0.25 6.94
CA GLN A 129 7.12 0.45 8.38
C GLN A 129 7.82 -0.77 8.98
N GLU A 130 8.62 -0.52 10.02
CA GLU A 130 9.26 -1.56 10.84
C GLU A 130 9.30 -1.05 12.29
N PRO A 131 8.66 -1.73 13.27
CA PRO A 131 7.88 -2.97 13.19
C PRO A 131 6.63 -2.90 12.28
N LYS A 132 6.30 -4.04 11.66
CA LYS A 132 5.05 -4.24 10.89
C LYS A 132 3.80 -4.09 11.76
N GLY A 133 2.72 -3.63 11.14
CA GLY A 133 1.43 -3.47 11.80
C GLY A 133 0.87 -4.81 12.29
N GLY A 134 0.25 -4.80 13.47
CA GLY A 134 -0.25 -6.00 14.15
C GLY A 134 0.80 -6.76 14.96
N MET A 135 2.04 -6.28 15.03
CA MET A 135 3.05 -6.81 15.97
C MET A 135 2.91 -6.10 17.32
N LEU A 136 3.30 -6.80 18.38
CA LEU A 136 3.42 -6.22 19.72
C LEU A 136 4.78 -5.52 19.84
N ALA A 137 4.78 -4.30 20.36
CA ALA A 137 5.99 -3.55 20.68
C ALA A 137 5.82 -2.90 22.05
N ASP A 138 6.92 -2.69 22.77
CA ASP A 138 6.86 -2.04 24.07
C ASP A 138 6.33 -0.61 23.90
N ARG A 139 5.52 -0.16 24.86
CA ARG A 139 5.03 1.21 24.89
C ARG A 139 6.19 2.20 24.86
N GLY A 140 6.12 3.19 23.97
CA GLY A 140 7.20 4.15 23.73
C GLY A 140 8.29 3.67 22.77
N SER A 141 8.16 2.46 22.21
CA SER A 141 9.07 1.99 21.15
C SER A 141 8.97 2.83 19.89
N THR A 142 10.07 2.88 19.14
CA THR A 142 10.18 3.61 17.89
C THR A 142 9.77 2.74 16.70
N VAL A 143 8.98 3.29 15.78
CA VAL A 143 8.63 2.66 14.50
C VAL A 143 9.34 3.42 13.37
N ASP A 144 10.24 2.73 12.68
CA ASP A 144 10.94 3.24 11.51
C ASP A 144 10.01 3.24 10.30
N LEU A 145 10.01 4.33 9.54
CA LEU A 145 9.14 4.55 8.40
C LEU A 145 9.95 4.84 7.14
N ILE A 146 9.50 4.35 5.99
CA ILE A 146 10.05 4.76 4.69
C ILE A 146 8.96 5.46 3.91
N VAL A 147 9.25 6.64 3.38
CA VAL A 147 8.33 7.49 2.64
C VAL A 147 8.67 7.51 1.16
N ALA A 148 7.64 7.53 0.31
CA ALA A 148 7.79 7.68 -1.13
C ALA A 148 8.25 9.10 -1.49
N THR A 149 9.36 9.21 -2.21
CA THR A 149 9.84 10.50 -2.72
C THR A 149 9.98 10.54 -4.22
N LYS A 150 10.01 11.76 -4.77
CA LYS A 150 10.23 11.97 -6.18
C LYS A 150 11.69 11.67 -6.52
N GLY A 151 11.91 10.68 -7.39
CA GLY A 151 13.25 10.34 -7.85
C GLY A 151 13.96 11.53 -8.50
N LYS A 152 15.25 11.69 -8.19
CA LYS A 152 16.15 12.69 -8.82
C LYS A 152 16.73 12.18 -10.15
N LEU A 153 16.00 11.35 -10.88
CA LEU A 153 16.42 10.87 -12.20
C LEU A 153 16.26 12.01 -13.21
N LYS A 154 17.35 12.72 -13.46
CA LYS A 154 17.50 13.55 -14.65
C LYS A 154 17.90 12.62 -15.78
N PRO A 155 17.05 12.37 -16.80
CA PRO A 155 17.48 11.60 -17.96
C PRO A 155 18.70 12.31 -18.57
N ASN A 156 19.72 11.54 -18.94
CA ASN A 156 20.87 12.11 -19.64
C ASN A 156 20.36 12.62 -21.00
N LEU A 157 20.42 13.94 -21.22
CA LEU A 157 20.02 14.59 -22.48
C LEU A 157 21.25 14.95 -23.35
N GLY A 158 22.43 14.42 -22.99
CA GLY A 158 23.64 14.60 -23.79
C GLY A 158 23.50 14.02 -25.20
N ARG A 159 24.33 14.49 -26.13
CA ARG A 159 24.32 14.06 -27.54
C ARG A 159 24.52 12.55 -27.71
N ASP A 160 25.14 11.89 -26.73
CA ASP A 160 25.40 10.45 -26.69
C ASP A 160 24.29 9.65 -25.97
N SER A 161 23.22 10.31 -25.54
CA SER A 161 22.07 9.64 -24.93
C SER A 161 21.24 8.88 -25.97
N PRO A 162 20.79 7.65 -25.67
CA PRO A 162 19.89 6.91 -26.55
C PRO A 162 18.56 7.64 -26.79
N LEU A 163 18.18 8.57 -25.90
CA LEU A 163 16.99 9.41 -26.05
C LEU A 163 17.22 10.63 -26.97
N CYS A 164 18.47 11.01 -27.25
CA CYS A 164 18.80 12.18 -28.09
C CYS A 164 18.46 11.95 -29.58
N GLN A 165 18.39 10.70 -30.04
CA GLN A 165 18.04 10.37 -31.42
C GLN A 165 16.61 10.80 -31.79
N PHE A 166 15.75 11.02 -30.79
CA PHE A 166 14.36 11.43 -30.98
C PHE A 166 14.14 12.96 -30.89
N SER A 167 15.19 13.74 -30.59
CA SER A 167 15.11 15.20 -30.41
C SER A 167 15.61 16.01 -31.61
N LYS A 168 16.07 15.36 -32.69
CA LYS A 168 16.50 16.04 -33.92
C LYS A 168 15.35 16.09 -34.92
N HIS A 169 14.47 17.06 -34.76
CA HIS A 169 13.63 17.61 -35.82
C HIS A 169 13.81 19.12 -35.87
#